data_AF-A0A7S2KFF5-F1
#
_entry.id   AF-A0A7S2KFF5-F1
#
_cell.length_a   1.000
_cell.length_b   1.000
_cell.length_c   1.000
_cell.angle_alpha   90.00
_cell.angle_beta   90.00
_cell.angle_gamma   90.00
#
_symmetry.space_group_name_H-M   'P 1'
#
loop_
_entity.id
_entity.type
_entity.pdbx_description
1 polymer ?
#
loop_
_entity_poly.entity_id
_entity_poly.type
_entity_poly.pdbx_seq_one_letter_code
_entity_poly.pdbx_strand_id
1 'polypeptide(L)'
;HNDQVYKFAHDMLQQSAYDLMSPEEKGAYHFNIGLRLMSSVSTEASYDALIFTVIDQINNAKRYGVTEASMNISCAKMNLQAGKRSMEVSDFVSAWQYVVYGISFLPEAKWESSTYELTLSLHEAGALACFVNVDSTNLQIHLGEIFENAVRFEDKIKAYYILAQNLASLNRLKEAMTTV
;
A
#
# COMPACT_ATOMS: atom_id res chain seq x y z
N HIS A 1 11.13 -0.36 -42.52
CA HIS A 1 9.75 0.14 -42.67
C HIS A 1 8.69 -0.89 -42.24
N ASN A 2 8.96 -2.21 -42.26
CA ASN A 2 8.01 -3.24 -41.79
C ASN A 2 7.93 -3.45 -40.26
N ASP A 3 8.96 -3.12 -39.49
CA ASP A 3 8.95 -3.38 -38.03
C ASP A 3 7.94 -2.52 -37.26
N GLN A 4 7.69 -1.28 -37.71
CA GLN A 4 6.71 -0.41 -37.06
C GLN A 4 5.27 -0.86 -37.34
N VAL A 5 4.99 -1.37 -38.54
CA VAL A 5 3.67 -1.89 -38.91
C VAL A 5 3.39 -3.19 -38.15
N TYR A 6 4.39 -4.05 -38.00
CA TYR A 6 4.27 -5.28 -37.22
C TYR A 6 4.06 -5.01 -35.73
N LYS A 7 4.83 -4.08 -35.14
CA LYS A 7 4.66 -3.68 -33.74
C LYS A 7 3.28 -3.07 -33.49
N PHE A 8 2.82 -2.18 -34.36
CA PHE A 8 1.49 -1.57 -34.24
C PHE A 8 0.35 -2.58 -34.33
N ALA A 9 0.41 -3.52 -35.29
CA ALA A 9 -0.59 -4.57 -35.42
C ALA A 9 -0.58 -5.51 -34.20
N HIS A 10 0.61 -5.84 -33.69
CA HIS A 10 0.76 -6.66 -32.49
C HIS A 10 0.22 -5.96 -31.24
N ASP A 11 0.51 -4.67 -31.07
CA ASP A 11 0.04 -3.86 -29.94
C ASP A 11 -1.49 -3.69 -29.97
N MET A 12 -2.08 -3.47 -31.16
CA MET A 12 -3.55 -3.43 -31.32
C MET A 12 -4.21 -4.77 -31.03
N LEU A 13 -3.58 -5.89 -31.41
CA LEU A 13 -4.12 -7.22 -31.18
C LEU A 13 -4.06 -7.57 -29.68
N GLN A 14 -2.97 -7.20 -29.01
CA GLN A 14 -2.87 -7.30 -27.54
C GLN A 14 -3.89 -6.42 -26.84
N GLN A 15 -4.05 -5.17 -27.27
CA GLN A 15 -5.02 -4.24 -26.68
C GLN A 15 -6.46 -4.74 -26.87
N SER A 16 -6.80 -5.24 -28.06
CA SER A 16 -8.14 -5.79 -28.34
C SER A 16 -8.40 -7.05 -27.53
N ALA A 17 -7.40 -7.94 -27.42
CA ALA A 17 -7.51 -9.14 -26.58
C ALA A 17 -7.67 -8.77 -25.10
N TYR A 18 -6.91 -7.78 -24.62
CA TYR A 18 -7.04 -7.24 -23.26
C TYR A 18 -8.41 -6.61 -23.04
N ASP A 19 -8.92 -5.80 -23.97
CA ASP A 19 -10.20 -5.11 -23.81
C ASP A 19 -11.37 -6.09 -23.69
N LEU A 20 -11.27 -7.25 -24.36
CA LEU A 20 -12.22 -8.36 -24.31
C LEU A 20 -12.15 -9.20 -23.02
N MET A 21 -11.09 -9.09 -22.22
CA MET A 21 -10.96 -9.83 -20.96
C MET A 21 -11.98 -9.38 -19.92
N SER A 22 -12.49 -10.34 -19.15
CA SER A 22 -13.27 -10.05 -17.93
C SER A 22 -12.43 -9.29 -16.90
N PRO A 23 -13.05 -8.61 -15.92
CA PRO A 23 -12.32 -7.98 -14.81
C PRO A 23 -11.39 -8.96 -14.07
N GLU A 24 -11.80 -10.22 -13.92
CA GLU A 24 -11.02 -11.27 -13.28
C GLU A 24 -9.81 -11.67 -14.13
N GLU A 25 -9.99 -11.82 -15.45
CA GLU A 25 -8.91 -12.12 -16.39
C GLU A 25 -7.89 -10.98 -16.48
N LYS A 26 -8.35 -9.72 -16.51
CA LYS A 26 -7.49 -8.54 -16.41
C LYS A 26 -6.73 -8.53 -15.08
N GLY A 27 -7.41 -8.89 -13.99
CA GLY A 27 -6.82 -9.02 -12.67
C GLY A 27 -5.66 -10.01 -12.67
N ALA A 28 -5.92 -11.24 -13.10
CA ALA A 28 -4.89 -12.28 -13.22
C ALA A 28 -3.75 -11.90 -14.18
N TYR A 29 -4.05 -11.20 -15.28
CA TYR A 29 -3.05 -10.72 -16.22
C TYR A 29 -2.07 -9.73 -15.58
N HIS A 30 -2.57 -8.68 -14.93
CA HIS A 30 -1.76 -7.70 -14.22
C HIS A 30 -0.94 -8.33 -13.09
N PHE A 31 -1.55 -9.26 -12.35
CA PHE A 31 -0.88 -9.95 -11.27
C PHE A 31 0.32 -10.79 -11.76
N ASN A 32 0.13 -11.53 -12.86
CA ASN A 32 1.20 -12.31 -13.47
C ASN A 32 2.34 -11.43 -14.01
N ILE A 33 2.04 -10.24 -14.54
CA ILE A 33 3.07 -9.26 -14.92
C ILE A 33 3.85 -8.83 -13.68
N GLY A 34 3.17 -8.45 -12.60
CA GLY A 34 3.79 -8.06 -11.34
C GLY A 34 4.75 -9.14 -10.80
N LEU A 35 4.30 -10.40 -10.74
CA LEU A 35 5.14 -11.52 -10.30
C LEU A 35 6.37 -11.76 -11.19
N ARG A 36 6.22 -11.65 -12.51
CA ARG A 36 7.34 -11.82 -13.45
C ARG A 36 8.35 -10.69 -13.30
N LEU A 37 7.89 -9.44 -13.19
CA LEU A 37 8.76 -8.30 -12.94
C LEU A 37 9.46 -8.42 -11.60
N MET A 38 8.79 -8.93 -10.56
CA MET A 38 9.42 -9.18 -9.27
C MET A 38 10.58 -10.18 -9.39
N SER A 39 10.40 -11.25 -10.16
CA SER A 39 11.45 -12.26 -10.35
C SER A 39 12.70 -11.75 -11.09
N SER A 40 12.60 -10.63 -11.82
CA SER A 40 13.72 -10.02 -12.53
C SER A 40 14.46 -8.94 -11.74
N VAL A 41 13.95 -8.54 -10.57
CA VAL A 41 14.62 -7.58 -9.70
C VAL A 41 15.79 -8.26 -8.98
N SER A 42 17.01 -8.06 -9.51
CA SER A 42 18.22 -8.77 -9.09
C SER A 42 19.20 -7.92 -8.27
N THR A 43 18.96 -6.61 -8.11
CA THR A 43 19.82 -5.69 -7.34
C THR A 43 18.99 -4.61 -6.63
N GLU A 44 19.48 -4.08 -5.50
CA GLU A 44 18.77 -3.03 -4.73
C GLU A 44 18.56 -1.73 -5.51
N ALA A 45 19.50 -1.31 -6.35
CA ALA A 45 19.34 -0.10 -7.16
C ALA A 45 18.23 -0.24 -8.23
N SER A 46 18.06 -1.45 -8.77
CA SER A 46 16.95 -1.78 -9.67
C SER A 46 15.63 -1.92 -8.91
N TYR A 47 15.71 -2.31 -7.64
CA TYR A 47 14.55 -2.53 -6.76
C TYR A 47 13.77 -1.24 -6.52
N ASP A 48 14.42 -0.11 -6.22
CA ASP A 48 13.74 1.17 -6.01
C ASP A 48 13.00 1.70 -7.25
N ALA A 49 13.55 1.48 -8.45
CA ALA A 49 12.93 1.93 -9.69
C ALA A 49 11.77 1.00 -10.11
N LEU A 50 11.94 -0.31 -9.89
CA LEU A 50 10.98 -1.32 -10.33
C LEU A 50 9.89 -1.61 -9.29
N ILE A 51 10.11 -1.33 -8.00
CA ILE A 51 9.13 -1.64 -6.95
C ILE A 51 7.79 -0.96 -7.19
N PHE A 52 7.79 0.32 -7.58
CA PHE A 52 6.56 1.03 -7.92
C PHE A 52 5.86 0.39 -9.12
N THR A 53 6.61 0.09 -10.20
CA THR A 53 6.04 -0.55 -11.39
C THR A 53 5.46 -1.92 -11.06
N VAL A 54 6.17 -2.75 -10.28
CA VAL A 54 5.72 -4.07 -9.84
C VAL A 54 4.47 -3.96 -8.99
N ILE A 55 4.48 -3.09 -7.99
CA ILE A 55 3.37 -2.95 -7.05
C ILE A 55 2.15 -2.34 -7.72
N ASP A 56 2.32 -1.41 -8.65
CA ASP A 56 1.21 -0.85 -9.41
C ASP A 56 0.53 -1.93 -10.26
N GLN A 57 1.29 -2.85 -10.86
CA GLN A 57 0.71 -4.00 -11.56
C GLN A 57 -0.04 -4.92 -10.59
N ILE A 58 0.54 -5.21 -9.42
CA ILE A 58 -0.12 -6.03 -8.39
C ILE A 58 -1.38 -5.36 -7.86
N ASN A 59 -1.38 -4.05 -7.63
CA ASN A 59 -2.52 -3.31 -7.11
C ASN A 59 -3.64 -3.20 -8.16
N ASN A 60 -3.29 -3.05 -9.44
CA ASN A 60 -4.23 -3.09 -10.56
C ASN A 60 -4.90 -4.45 -10.74
N ALA A 61 -4.24 -5.54 -10.30
CA ALA A 61 -4.85 -6.86 -10.31
C ALA A 61 -6.10 -6.97 -9.43
N LYS A 62 -6.25 -6.08 -8.43
CA LYS A 62 -7.26 -6.11 -7.36
C LYS A 62 -7.29 -7.49 -6.67
N ARG A 63 -8.31 -7.75 -5.85
CA ARG A 63 -8.52 -9.05 -5.18
C ARG A 63 -8.83 -10.21 -6.15
N TYR A 64 -9.00 -9.96 -7.44
CA TYR A 64 -9.36 -11.00 -8.42
C TYR A 64 -8.18 -11.90 -8.81
N GLY A 65 -6.94 -11.43 -8.67
CA GLY A 65 -5.74 -12.17 -9.07
C GLY A 65 -5.10 -13.04 -7.97
N VAL A 66 -5.43 -12.83 -6.71
CA VAL A 66 -4.75 -13.49 -5.58
C VAL A 66 -5.58 -14.66 -5.05
N THR A 67 -5.23 -15.87 -5.48
CA THR A 67 -5.93 -17.10 -5.11
C THR A 67 -5.40 -17.74 -3.81
N GLU A 68 -4.20 -17.36 -3.36
CA GLU A 68 -3.58 -17.90 -2.16
C GLU A 68 -3.42 -16.86 -1.04
N ALA A 69 -3.79 -17.23 0.19
CA ALA A 69 -3.67 -16.37 1.36
C ALA A 69 -2.22 -15.97 1.68
N SER A 70 -1.25 -16.82 1.35
CA SER A 70 0.19 -16.53 1.49
C SER A 70 0.62 -15.33 0.63
N MET A 71 0.05 -15.21 -0.57
CA MET A 71 0.39 -14.17 -1.54
C MET A 71 -0.21 -12.82 -1.15
N ASN A 72 -1.38 -12.83 -0.50
CA ASN A 72 -1.97 -11.64 0.10
C ASN A 72 -1.02 -10.97 1.11
N ILE A 73 -0.40 -11.73 2.00
CA ILE A 73 0.56 -11.18 2.97
C ILE A 73 1.80 -10.61 2.28
N SER A 74 2.30 -11.27 1.23
CA SER A 74 3.41 -10.75 0.43
C SER A 74 3.04 -9.43 -0.25
N CYS A 75 1.84 -9.32 -0.84
CA CYS A 75 1.35 -8.09 -1.45
C CYS A 75 1.19 -6.96 -0.42
N ALA A 76 0.71 -7.26 0.78
CA ALA A 76 0.62 -6.31 1.88
C ALA A 76 2.00 -5.78 2.31
N LYS A 77 3.00 -6.66 2.41
CA LYS A 77 4.40 -6.28 2.73
C LYS A 77 5.01 -5.38 1.66
N MET A 78 4.81 -5.71 0.39
CA MET A 78 5.33 -4.91 -0.73
C MET A 78 4.70 -3.51 -0.72
N ASN A 79 3.38 -3.43 -0.54
CA ASN A 79 2.68 -2.15 -0.42
C ASN A 79 3.16 -1.33 0.77
N LEU A 80 3.42 -1.94 1.93
CA LEU A 80 4.03 -1.23 3.05
C LEU A 80 5.40 -0.64 2.68
N GLN A 81 6.21 -1.39 1.94
CA GLN A 81 7.53 -0.94 1.51
C GLN A 81 7.45 0.22 0.50
N ALA A 82 6.58 0.14 -0.51
CA ALA A 82 6.33 1.26 -1.41
C ALA A 82 5.75 2.48 -0.68
N GLY A 83 4.88 2.26 0.30
CA GLY A 83 4.37 3.32 1.16
C GLY A 83 5.48 4.06 1.89
N LYS A 84 6.37 3.32 2.56
CA LYS A 84 7.54 3.89 3.25
C LYS A 84 8.49 4.60 2.27
N ARG A 85 8.77 3.99 1.12
CA ARG A 85 9.66 4.59 0.11
C ARG A 85 9.09 5.89 -0.47
N SER A 86 7.77 5.95 -0.67
CA SER A 86 7.08 7.16 -1.11
C SER A 86 7.24 8.29 -0.08
N MET A 87 7.14 7.97 1.22
CA MET A 87 7.39 8.96 2.28
C MET A 87 8.83 9.48 2.30
N GLU A 88 9.82 8.62 2.04
CA GLU A 88 11.23 9.03 1.98
C GLU A 88 11.50 10.05 0.87
N VAL A 89 10.75 9.99 -0.23
CA VAL A 89 10.79 10.98 -1.32
C VAL A 89 9.71 12.06 -1.19
N SER A 90 9.07 12.16 -0.02
CA SER A 90 8.02 13.14 0.31
C SER A 90 6.73 13.06 -0.53
N ASP A 91 6.46 11.93 -1.18
CA ASP A 91 5.18 11.66 -1.84
C ASP A 91 4.21 10.95 -0.89
N PHE A 92 3.59 11.75 -0.02
CA PHE A 92 2.64 11.25 0.98
C PHE A 92 1.27 10.86 0.37
N VAL A 93 0.95 11.34 -0.83
CA VAL A 93 -0.28 10.95 -1.54
C VAL A 93 -0.15 9.51 -2.02
N SER A 94 0.95 9.18 -2.70
CA SER A 94 1.23 7.80 -3.12
C SER A 94 1.45 6.89 -1.92
N ALA A 95 2.12 7.38 -0.86
CA ALA A 95 2.30 6.62 0.37
C ALA A 95 0.96 6.14 0.96
N TRP A 96 -0.02 7.04 1.03
CA TRP A 96 -1.36 6.70 1.50
C TRP A 96 -2.04 5.66 0.59
N GLN A 97 -1.96 5.82 -0.74
CA GLN A 97 -2.54 4.86 -1.67
C GLN A 97 -1.96 3.45 -1.50
N TYR A 98 -0.63 3.32 -1.41
CA TYR A 98 0.01 2.03 -1.18
C TYR A 98 -0.39 1.42 0.17
N VAL A 99 -0.48 2.23 1.24
CA VAL A 99 -0.96 1.73 2.54
C VAL A 99 -2.38 1.17 2.44
N VAL A 100 -3.30 1.88 1.78
CA VAL A 100 -4.69 1.42 1.59
C VAL A 100 -4.73 0.09 0.84
N TYR A 101 -3.96 -0.04 -0.24
CA TYR A 101 -3.84 -1.32 -0.95
C TYR A 101 -3.25 -2.41 -0.05
N GLY A 102 -2.20 -2.11 0.71
CA GLY A 102 -1.58 -3.06 1.63
C GLY A 102 -2.55 -3.59 2.68
N ILE A 103 -3.36 -2.72 3.29
CA ILE A 103 -4.41 -3.11 4.23
C ILE A 103 -5.48 -3.96 3.54
N SER A 104 -5.84 -3.65 2.30
CA SER A 104 -6.85 -4.40 1.55
C SER A 104 -6.45 -5.86 1.27
N PHE A 105 -5.16 -6.19 1.33
CA PHE A 105 -4.66 -7.57 1.21
C PHE A 105 -4.61 -8.31 2.55
N LEU A 106 -4.75 -7.64 3.69
CA LEU A 106 -4.75 -8.33 4.98
C LEU A 106 -6.05 -9.14 5.18
N PRO A 107 -5.98 -10.27 5.91
CA PRO A 107 -7.18 -11.02 6.29
C PRO A 107 -8.05 -10.21 7.26
N GLU A 108 -9.28 -10.64 7.49
CA GLU A 108 -10.17 -9.98 8.46
C GLU A 108 -9.57 -10.01 9.88
N ALA A 109 -8.95 -11.13 10.26
CA ALA A 109 -8.23 -11.30 11.52
C ALA A 109 -6.80 -10.69 11.50
N LYS A 110 -6.64 -9.52 10.88
CA LYS A 110 -5.34 -8.83 10.66
C LYS A 110 -4.56 -8.48 11.93
N TRP A 111 -5.21 -8.46 13.10
CA TRP A 111 -4.56 -8.15 14.38
C TRP A 111 -4.08 -9.40 15.15
N GLU A 112 -4.20 -10.60 14.56
CA GLU A 112 -3.61 -11.82 15.13
C GLU A 112 -2.08 -11.87 14.98
N SER A 113 -1.44 -12.67 15.83
CA SER A 113 0.03 -12.76 15.94
C SER A 113 0.78 -12.99 14.63
N SER A 114 0.17 -13.64 13.63
CA SER A 114 0.80 -13.91 12.33
C SER A 114 0.92 -12.67 11.44
N THR A 115 0.09 -11.65 11.67
CA THR A 115 0.01 -10.43 10.84
C THR A 115 0.10 -9.14 11.63
N TYR A 116 0.08 -9.21 12.97
CA TYR A 116 0.12 -8.08 13.90
C TYR A 116 1.13 -6.98 13.52
N GLU A 117 2.41 -7.33 13.37
CA GLU A 117 3.48 -6.37 13.09
C GLU A 117 3.30 -5.65 11.75
N LEU A 118 2.79 -6.38 10.75
CA LEU A 118 2.52 -5.84 9.42
C LEU A 118 1.33 -4.88 9.46
N THR A 119 0.26 -5.27 10.16
CA THR A 119 -0.95 -4.47 10.35
C THR A 119 -0.63 -3.19 11.12
N LEU A 120 0.09 -3.30 12.24
CA LEU A 120 0.56 -2.15 13.01
C LEU A 120 1.37 -1.20 12.13
N SER A 121 2.37 -1.72 11.41
CA SER A 121 3.22 -0.90 10.53
C SER A 121 2.44 -0.20 9.41
N LEU A 122 1.42 -0.86 8.83
CA LEU A 122 0.56 -0.27 7.81
C LEU A 122 -0.31 0.85 8.39
N HIS A 123 -0.92 0.64 9.56
CA HIS A 123 -1.71 1.69 10.21
C HIS A 123 -0.84 2.86 10.69
N GLU A 124 0.37 2.62 11.21
CA GLU A 124 1.32 3.69 11.56
C GLU A 124 1.71 4.53 10.33
N ALA A 125 2.03 3.86 9.22
CA ALA A 125 2.34 4.52 7.96
C ALA A 125 1.12 5.32 7.44
N GLY A 126 -0.07 4.73 7.49
CA GLY A 126 -1.32 5.39 7.09
C GLY A 126 -1.61 6.64 7.92
N ALA A 127 -1.46 6.56 9.25
CA ALA A 127 -1.63 7.70 10.14
C ALA A 127 -0.66 8.84 9.78
N LEU A 128 0.62 8.53 9.55
CA LEU A 128 1.60 9.55 9.16
C LEU A 128 1.25 10.20 7.81
N ALA A 129 0.93 9.40 6.80
CA ALA A 129 0.54 9.91 5.48
C ALA A 129 -0.70 10.81 5.55
N CYS A 130 -1.74 10.39 6.28
CA CYS A 130 -2.96 11.17 6.44
C CYS A 130 -2.72 12.47 7.20
N PHE A 131 -1.88 12.45 8.24
CA PHE A 131 -1.50 13.66 8.97
C PHE A 131 -0.84 14.70 8.05
N VAL A 132 0.15 14.28 7.25
CA VAL A 132 0.87 15.19 6.34
C VAL A 132 -0.05 15.68 5.21
N ASN A 133 -0.92 14.82 4.68
CA ASN A 133 -1.92 15.18 3.67
C ASN A 133 -3.10 16.00 4.23
N VAL A 134 -3.14 16.27 5.54
CA VAL A 134 -4.25 16.96 6.23
C VAL A 134 -5.59 16.22 6.08
N ASP A 135 -5.55 14.90 5.87
CA ASP A 135 -6.73 14.04 5.83
C ASP A 135 -7.11 13.61 7.25
N SER A 136 -7.87 14.48 7.91
CA SER A 136 -8.29 14.24 9.30
C SER A 136 -9.22 13.04 9.44
N THR A 137 -10.02 12.71 8.41
CA THR A 137 -10.97 11.60 8.48
C THR A 137 -10.23 10.26 8.50
N ASN A 138 -9.34 10.03 7.55
CA ASN A 138 -8.59 8.77 7.49
C ASN A 138 -7.53 8.69 8.60
N LEU A 139 -6.98 9.82 9.05
CA LEU A 139 -6.10 9.85 10.22
C LEU A 139 -6.77 9.25 11.46
N GLN A 140 -8.01 9.65 11.76
CA GLN A 140 -8.73 9.14 12.93
C GLN A 140 -9.02 7.64 12.81
N ILE A 141 -9.30 7.13 11.61
CA ILE A 141 -9.48 5.69 11.36
C ILE A 141 -8.20 4.92 11.71
N HIS A 142 -7.05 5.38 11.20
CA HIS A 142 -5.79 4.68 11.47
C HIS A 142 -5.38 4.75 12.94
N LEU A 143 -5.54 5.91 13.59
CA LEU A 143 -5.27 6.06 15.02
C LEU A 143 -6.19 5.18 15.88
N GLY A 144 -7.48 5.15 15.56
CA GLY A 144 -8.47 4.31 16.25
C GLY A 144 -8.11 2.83 16.19
N GLU A 145 -7.78 2.34 14.99
CA GLU A 145 -7.35 0.95 14.79
C GLU A 145 -6.12 0.58 15.65
N ILE A 146 -5.12 1.47 15.75
CA ILE A 146 -3.93 1.24 16.59
C ILE A 146 -4.32 1.27 18.07
N PHE A 147 -5.08 2.26 18.52
CA PHE A 147 -5.41 2.40 19.94
C PHE A 147 -6.31 1.28 20.45
N GLU A 148 -7.22 0.78 19.61
CA GLU A 148 -8.12 -0.32 19.94
C GLU A 148 -7.41 -1.68 19.96
N ASN A 149 -6.52 -1.94 19.00
CA ASN A 149 -6.00 -3.30 18.77
C ASN A 149 -4.54 -3.52 19.16
N ALA A 150 -3.72 -2.47 19.27
CA ALA A 150 -2.33 -2.66 19.67
C ALA A 150 -2.26 -3.16 21.11
N VAL A 151 -1.56 -4.29 21.28
CA VAL A 151 -1.53 -5.05 22.54
C VAL A 151 -0.58 -4.38 23.54
N ARG A 152 0.53 -3.84 23.05
CA ARG A 152 1.58 -3.23 23.88
C ARG A 152 1.43 -1.72 23.89
N PHE A 153 1.83 -1.10 25.00
CA PHE A 153 1.80 0.36 25.11
C PHE A 153 2.82 1.00 24.16
N GLU A 154 3.98 0.38 24.01
CA GLU A 154 5.07 0.84 23.17
C GLU A 154 4.65 0.98 21.70
N ASP A 155 3.77 0.09 21.24
CA ASP A 155 3.20 0.09 19.89
C ASP A 155 2.28 1.30 19.63
N LYS A 156 1.79 1.96 20.71
CA LYS A 156 0.91 3.14 20.62
C LYS A 156 1.67 4.46 20.64
N ILE A 157 2.98 4.45 20.95
CA ILE A 157 3.77 5.68 21.11
C ILE A 157 3.74 6.53 19.85
N LYS A 158 3.93 5.93 18.67
CA LYS A 158 3.89 6.68 17.39
C LYS A 158 2.51 7.27 17.12
N ALA A 159 1.45 6.54 17.42
CA ALA A 159 0.08 7.01 17.26
C ALA A 159 -0.21 8.20 18.18
N TYR A 160 0.20 8.14 19.46
CA TYR A 160 0.07 9.28 20.38
C TYR A 160 0.86 10.50 19.91
N TYR A 161 2.07 10.31 19.40
CA TYR A 161 2.87 11.40 18.86
C TYR A 161 2.20 12.09 17.67
N ILE A 162 1.64 11.33 16.73
CA ILE A 162 0.90 11.88 15.59
C ILE A 162 -0.37 12.62 16.07
N LEU A 163 -1.11 12.03 17.02
CA LEU A 163 -2.30 12.65 17.60
C LEU A 163 -1.98 14.00 18.27
N ALA A 164 -0.94 14.05 19.09
CA ALA A 164 -0.52 15.27 19.76
C ALA A 164 -0.15 16.37 18.75
N GLN A 165 0.57 16.02 17.68
CA GLN A 165 0.90 16.96 16.61
C GLN A 165 -0.34 17.46 15.85
N ASN A 166 -1.29 16.58 15.56
CA ASN A 166 -2.55 16.97 14.92
C ASN A 166 -3.38 17.91 15.80
N LEU A 167 -3.48 17.64 17.10
CA LEU A 167 -4.17 18.53 18.03
C LEU A 167 -3.46 19.89 18.15
N ALA A 168 -2.12 19.89 18.16
CA ALA A 168 -1.34 21.12 18.17
C ALA A 168 -1.54 21.96 16.90
N SER A 169 -1.57 21.33 15.71
CA SER A 169 -1.83 22.04 14.44
C SER A 169 -3.24 22.60 14.35
N LEU A 170 -4.21 22.01 15.06
CA LEU A 170 -5.59 22.49 15.19
C LEU A 170 -5.80 23.50 16.32
N ASN A 171 -4.73 24.02 16.95
CA ASN A 171 -4.79 24.91 18.13
C ASN A 171 -5.52 24.32 19.36
N ARG A 172 -5.65 22.99 19.44
CA ARG A 172 -6.24 22.25 20.58
C ARG A 172 -5.18 21.84 21.59
N LEU A 173 -4.32 22.78 21.97
CA LEU A 173 -3.13 22.55 22.81
C LEU A 173 -3.44 21.89 24.17
N LYS A 174 -4.61 22.19 24.76
CA LYS A 174 -5.02 21.59 26.04
C LYS A 174 -5.25 20.08 25.93
N GLU A 175 -5.76 19.60 24.80
CA GLU A 175 -6.02 18.18 24.58
C GLU A 175 -4.75 17.43 24.19
N ALA A 176 -3.82 18.09 23.48
CA ALA A 176 -2.51 17.54 23.14
C ALA A 176 -1.64 17.20 24.38
N MET A 177 -1.81 17.93 25.48
CA MET A 177 -1.07 17.66 26.74
C MET A 177 -1.63 16.46 27.51
N THR A 178 -2.85 16.02 27.21
CA THR A 178 -3.51 14.90 27.89
C THR A 178 -3.38 13.56 27.15
N THR A 179 -2.78 13.56 25.95
CA THR A 179 -2.62 12.37 25.10
C THR A 179 -1.35 11.55 25.40
N VAL A 180 -0.58 11.89 26.44
CA VAL A 180 0.61 11.18 26.91
C VAL A 180 0.39 10.71 28.33
#